data_AF-A0AAF0CN99-F1
#
_entry.id   AF-A0AAF0CN99-F1
#
_cell.length_a   1.000
_cell.length_b   1.000
_cell.length_c   1.000
_cell.angle_alpha   90.00
_cell.angle_beta   90.00
_cell.angle_gamma   90.00
#
_symmetry.space_group_name_H-M   'P 1'
#
loop_
_entity.id
_entity.type
_entity.pdbx_description
1 polymer ?
#
loop_
_entity_poly.entity_id
_entity_poly.type
_entity_poly.pdbx_seq_one_letter_code
_entity_poly.pdbx_strand_id
1 'polypeptide(L)'
;MPAPHHPSAAVRRTLRQLGADLRDARRRRRLSMAVVADRAFTSRPTLQRIEAGDPGVSMGIYAAVTQALGLLEKLGAVADPAGDSVGQAMANEALPQRVHMPRSRS
;
A
#
# COMPACT_ATOMS: atom_id res chain seq x y z
N MET A 1 -5.93 11.08 20.96
CA MET A 1 -4.52 10.97 20.54
C MET A 1 -4.27 9.51 20.18
N PRO A 2 -3.80 9.16 18.98
CA PRO A 2 -3.46 7.76 18.70
C PRO A 2 -2.37 7.29 19.68
N ALA A 3 -2.45 6.03 20.10
CA ALA A 3 -1.47 5.45 21.02
C ALA A 3 -0.04 5.58 20.44
N PRO A 4 0.99 5.79 21.28
CA PRO A 4 2.37 5.77 20.83
C PRO A 4 2.65 4.42 20.15
N HIS A 5 2.79 4.46 18.83
CA HIS A 5 3.05 3.29 18.01
C HIS A 5 4.55 3.22 17.76
N HIS A 6 5.17 2.14 18.20
CA HIS A 6 6.57 1.88 17.94
C HIS A 6 6.66 0.79 16.88
N PRO A 7 6.85 1.14 15.59
CA PRO A 7 6.85 0.15 14.53
C PRO A 7 8.04 -0.80 14.71
N SER A 8 7.77 -2.09 14.55
CA SER A 8 8.77 -3.15 14.60
C SER A 8 9.88 -2.92 13.57
N ALA A 9 11.03 -3.57 13.77
CA ALA A 9 12.15 -3.48 12.83
C ALA A 9 11.74 -3.90 11.40
N ALA A 10 10.88 -4.91 11.28
CA ALA A 10 10.32 -5.36 10.00
C ALA A 10 9.48 -4.27 9.33
N VAL A 11 8.55 -3.65 10.07
CA VAL A 11 7.73 -2.53 9.55
C VAL A 11 8.61 -1.38 9.07
N ARG A 12 9.61 -0.97 9.86
CA ARG A 12 10.56 0.09 9.47
C ARG A 12 11.38 -0.27 8.24
N ARG A 13 11.71 -1.55 8.05
CA ARG A 13 12.44 -2.02 6.85
C ARG A 13 11.54 -1.92 5.62
N THR A 14 10.30 -2.39 5.73
CA THR A 14 9.32 -2.33 4.63
C THR A 14 9.00 -0.89 4.23
N LEU A 15 8.81 0.02 5.18
CA LEU A 15 8.58 1.43 4.88
C LEU A 15 9.79 2.10 4.21
N ARG A 16 11.02 1.77 4.64
CA ARG A 16 12.24 2.24 3.96
C ARG A 16 12.34 1.73 2.53
N GLN A 17 11.97 0.47 2.29
CA GLN A 17 11.92 -0.09 0.94
C GLN A 17 10.90 0.66 0.08
N LEU A 18 9.68 0.84 0.59
CA LEU A 18 8.63 1.61 -0.09
C LEU A 18 9.09 3.04 -0.42
N GLY A 19 9.71 3.74 0.53
CA GLY A 19 10.26 5.08 0.31
C GLY A 19 11.33 5.12 -0.78
N ALA A 20 12.23 4.14 -0.79
CA ALA A 20 13.24 3.99 -1.85
C ALA A 20 12.60 3.72 -3.22
N ASP A 21 11.60 2.85 -3.28
CA ASP A 21 10.88 2.55 -4.52
C ASP A 21 10.15 3.77 -5.06
N LEU A 22 9.51 4.58 -4.20
CA LEU A 22 8.88 5.85 -4.57
C LEU A 22 9.91 6.86 -5.10
N ARG A 23 11.07 6.96 -4.45
CA ARG A 23 12.19 7.80 -4.91
C ARG A 23 12.68 7.40 -6.30
N ASP A 24 12.85 6.09 -6.52
CA ASP A 24 13.26 5.55 -7.82
C ASP A 24 12.19 5.79 -8.88
N ALA A 25 10.93 5.57 -8.53
CA ALA A 25 9.79 5.82 -9.40
C ALA A 25 9.71 7.31 -9.81
N ARG A 26 10.01 8.24 -8.90
CA ARG A 26 10.15 9.67 -9.21
C ARG A 26 11.31 9.95 -10.15
N ARG A 27 12.49 9.38 -9.89
CA ARG A 27 13.70 9.55 -10.70
C ARG A 27 13.54 9.02 -12.12
N ARG A 28 12.96 7.84 -12.29
CA ARG A 28 12.67 7.23 -13.61
C ARG A 28 11.74 8.11 -14.45
N ARG A 29 10.84 8.85 -13.80
CA ARG A 29 9.94 9.83 -14.44
C ARG A 29 10.56 11.22 -14.62
N ARG A 30 11.83 11.41 -14.24
CA ARG A 30 12.56 12.70 -14.32
C ARG A 30 11.86 13.84 -13.58
N LEU A 31 11.14 13.54 -12.50
CA LEU A 31 10.43 14.55 -11.71
C LEU A 31 11.29 15.04 -10.55
N SER A 32 11.34 16.37 -10.37
CA SER A 32 11.97 16.96 -9.19
C SER A 32 11.11 16.70 -7.95
N MET A 33 11.72 16.78 -6.77
CA MET A 33 10.96 16.69 -5.52
C MET A 33 9.91 17.80 -5.40
N ALA A 34 10.23 19.01 -5.89
CA ALA A 34 9.30 20.14 -5.83
C ALA A 34 8.04 19.86 -6.65
N VAL A 35 8.20 19.31 -7.86
CA VAL A 35 7.07 18.97 -8.74
C VAL A 35 6.17 17.89 -8.12
N VAL A 36 6.74 16.84 -7.54
CA VAL A 36 5.93 15.79 -6.91
C VAL A 36 5.27 16.28 -5.63
N ALA A 37 5.97 17.07 -4.82
CA ALA A 37 5.40 17.64 -3.62
C ALA A 37 4.20 18.56 -3.93
N ASP A 38 4.33 19.40 -4.95
CA ASP A 38 3.25 20.28 -5.44
C ASP A 38 2.04 19.47 -5.93
N ARG A 39 2.25 18.47 -6.78
CA ARG A 39 1.19 17.57 -7.27
C ARG A 39 0.49 16.77 -6.16
N ALA A 40 1.20 16.49 -5.07
CA ALA A 40 0.68 15.77 -3.91
C ALA A 40 0.15 16.72 -2.81
N PHE A 41 0.07 18.04 -3.08
CA PHE A 41 -0.34 19.07 -2.14
C PHE A 41 0.41 18.98 -0.80
N THR A 42 1.73 18.79 -0.87
CA THR A 42 2.62 18.65 0.29
C THR A 42 3.90 19.44 0.11
N SER A 43 4.81 19.35 1.09
CA SER A 43 6.08 20.07 1.08
C SER A 43 7.25 19.17 0.66
N ARG A 44 8.33 19.78 0.13
CA ARG A 44 9.57 19.07 -0.19
C ARG A 44 10.17 18.34 1.03
N PRO A 45 10.22 18.92 2.24
CA PRO A 45 10.62 18.19 3.46
C PRO A 45 9.74 16.98 3.75
N THR A 46 8.42 17.08 3.57
CA THR A 46 7.51 15.94 3.76
C THR A 46 7.81 14.82 2.75
N LEU A 47 8.00 15.16 1.48
CA LEU A 47 8.40 14.19 0.46
C LEU A 47 9.75 13.54 0.77
N GLN A 48 10.70 14.28 1.35
CA GLN A 48 11.98 13.72 1.79
C GLN A 48 11.80 12.66 2.88
N ARG A 49 10.91 12.91 3.85
CA ARG A 49 10.57 11.95 4.92
C ARG A 49 9.90 10.70 4.35
N ILE A 50 9.01 10.85 3.38
CA ILE A 50 8.36 9.74 2.66
C ILE A 50 9.40 8.88 1.95
N GLU A 51 10.32 9.49 1.20
CA GLU A 51 11.40 8.76 0.51
C GLU A 51 12.38 8.08 1.48
N ALA A 52 12.45 8.54 2.73
CA ALA A 52 13.19 7.90 3.80
C ALA A 52 12.40 6.80 4.54
N GLY A 53 11.12 6.59 4.20
CA GLY A 53 10.25 5.59 4.82
C GLY A 53 9.81 5.94 6.24
N ASP A 54 9.59 7.23 6.51
CA ASP A 54 9.20 7.71 7.83
C ASP A 54 7.75 7.26 8.20
N PRO A 55 7.56 6.47 9.27
CA PRO A 55 6.24 6.02 9.72
C PRO A 55 5.36 7.14 10.30
N GLY A 56 5.96 8.27 10.69
CA GLY A 56 5.24 9.41 11.24
C GLY A 56 4.53 10.28 10.21
N VAL A 57 4.75 10.04 8.91
CA VAL A 57 3.99 10.69 7.84
C VAL A 57 2.67 9.95 7.66
N SER A 58 1.55 10.69 7.60
CA SER A 58 0.24 10.07 7.50
C SER A 58 0.06 9.27 6.21
N MET A 59 -0.69 8.18 6.29
CA MET A 59 -0.97 7.30 5.15
C MET A 59 -1.63 8.04 3.98
N GLY A 60 -2.45 9.06 4.26
CA GLY A 60 -3.06 9.91 3.24
C GLY A 60 -2.02 10.67 2.40
N ILE A 61 -0.92 11.13 2.99
CA ILE A 61 0.14 11.81 2.22
C ILE A 61 0.94 10.80 1.40
N TYR A 62 1.19 9.59 1.92
CA TYR A 62 1.76 8.51 1.12
C TYR A 62 0.89 8.19 -0.10
N ALA A 63 -0.44 8.12 0.07
CA ALA A 63 -1.38 7.91 -1.03
C ALA A 63 -1.32 9.06 -2.06
N ALA A 64 -1.33 10.32 -1.61
CA ALA A 64 -1.22 11.49 -2.49
C ALA A 64 0.08 11.51 -3.31
N VAL A 65 1.22 11.19 -2.70
CA VAL A 65 2.50 11.06 -3.43
C VAL A 65 2.46 9.91 -4.43
N THR A 66 1.88 8.77 -4.03
CA THR A 66 1.72 7.60 -4.91
C THR A 66 0.83 7.94 -6.12
N GLN A 67 -0.23 8.72 -5.91
CA GLN A 67 -1.08 9.26 -6.97
C GLN A 67 -0.34 10.24 -7.88
N ALA A 68 0.42 11.18 -7.32
CA ALA A 68 1.25 12.12 -8.09
C ALA A 68 2.30 11.42 -8.98
N LEU A 69 2.68 10.20 -8.61
CA LEU A 69 3.56 9.31 -9.39
C LEU A 69 2.80 8.37 -10.32
N GLY A 70 1.47 8.38 -10.35
CA GLY A 70 0.65 7.50 -11.19
C GLY A 70 0.71 6.02 -10.75
N LEU A 71 0.81 5.77 -9.45
CA LEU A 71 0.89 4.43 -8.86
C LEU A 71 -0.27 4.10 -7.92
N LEU A 72 -1.32 4.93 -7.88
CA LEU A 72 -2.41 4.82 -6.90
C LEU A 72 -3.11 3.46 -6.94
N GLU A 73 -3.35 2.91 -8.13
CA GLU A 73 -3.95 1.58 -8.31
C GLU A 73 -3.19 0.48 -7.55
N LYS A 74 -1.85 0.56 -7.52
CA LYS A 74 -1.03 -0.41 -6.78
C LYS A 74 -1.27 -0.35 -5.28
N LEU A 75 -1.60 0.83 -4.76
CA LEU A 75 -1.92 0.99 -3.35
C LEU A 75 -3.29 0.37 -3.03
N GLY A 76 -4.26 0.47 -3.93
CA GLY A 76 -5.56 -0.19 -3.81
C GLY A 76 -5.46 -1.72 -3.83
N ALA A 77 -4.48 -2.26 -4.55
CA ALA A 77 -4.28 -3.71 -4.68
C ALA A 77 -3.51 -4.38 -3.52
N VAL A 78 -3.03 -3.62 -2.52
CA VAL A 78 -2.18 -4.17 -1.44
C VAL A 78 -2.88 -5.27 -0.64
N ALA A 79 -4.21 -5.22 -0.52
CA ALA A 79 -5.02 -6.19 0.21
C ALA A 79 -6.06 -6.87 -0.71
N ASP A 80 -5.77 -6.99 -2.01
CA ASP A 80 -6.63 -7.70 -2.96
C ASP A 80 -6.71 -9.20 -2.57
N PRO A 81 -7.91 -9.76 -2.32
CA PRO A 81 -8.09 -11.19 -2.02
C PRO A 81 -7.52 -12.12 -3.09
N ALA A 82 -7.45 -11.68 -4.35
CA ALA A 82 -6.84 -12.47 -5.42
C ALA A 82 -5.33 -12.67 -5.21
N GLY A 83 -4.67 -11.74 -4.51
CA GLY A 83 -3.26 -11.81 -4.15
C GLY A 83 -2.97 -12.39 -2.77
N ASP A 84 -4.00 -12.63 -1.94
CA ASP A 84 -3.85 -13.19 -0.60
C ASP A 84 -3.86 -14.73 -0.64
N SER A 85 -2.68 -15.33 -0.89
CA SER A 85 -2.53 -16.78 -0.94
C SER A 85 -2.90 -17.48 0.37
N VAL A 86 -2.72 -16.82 1.51
CA VAL A 86 -3.05 -17.38 2.82
C VAL A 86 -4.57 -17.39 2.98
N GLY A 87 -5.24 -16.28 2.69
CA GLY A 87 -6.69 -16.20 2.67
C GLY A 87 -7.32 -17.21 1.71
N GLN A 88 -6.72 -17.41 0.53
CA GLN A 88 -7.17 -18.44 -0.43
C GLN A 88 -7.00 -19.86 0.08
N ALA A 89 -5.87 -20.18 0.72
CA ALA A 89 -5.65 -21.50 1.32
C ALA A 89 -6.71 -21.80 2.40
N MET A 90 -6.98 -20.83 3.28
CA MET A 90 -8.02 -20.95 4.31
C MET A 90 -9.42 -21.11 3.71
N ALA A 91 -9.74 -20.37 2.64
CA ALA A 91 -11.03 -20.50 1.94
C ALA A 91 -11.19 -21.88 1.28
N ASN A 92 -10.10 -22.42 0.72
CA ASN A 92 -10.09 -23.76 0.12
C ASN A 92 -10.27 -24.86 1.17
N GLU A 93 -9.64 -24.73 2.34
CA GLU A 93 -9.85 -25.67 3.46
C GLU A 93 -11.29 -25.66 3.98
N ALA A 94 -11.96 -24.51 3.91
CA ALA A 94 -13.35 -24.35 4.33
C ALA A 94 -14.38 -24.84 3.28
N LEU A 95 -13.95 -25.37 2.14
CA LEU A 95 -14.87 -25.85 1.10
C LEU A 95 -15.73 -27.02 1.63
N PRO A 96 -17.06 -26.99 1.39
CA PRO A 96 -17.92 -28.09 1.81
C PRO A 96 -17.55 -29.37 1.04
N GLN A 97 -17.28 -30.45 1.76
CA GLN A 97 -16.93 -31.75 1.17
C GLN A 97 -18.05 -32.33 0.28
N ARG A 98 -19.30 -31.89 0.48
CA ARG A 98 -20.46 -32.29 -0.33
C ARG A 98 -21.41 -31.10 -0.49
N VAL A 99 -21.77 -30.79 -1.73
CA VAL A 99 -22.80 -29.81 -2.06
C VAL A 99 -24.11 -30.55 -2.31
N HIS A 100 -25.13 -30.31 -1.48
CA HIS A 100 -26.45 -30.89 -1.69
C HIS A 100 -27.32 -29.92 -2.49
N MET A 101 -27.65 -30.26 -3.73
CA MET A 101 -28.63 -29.48 -4.49
C MET A 101 -30.05 -29.80 -3.98
N PRO A 102 -30.90 -28.79 -3.72
CA PRO A 102 -32.31 -29.03 -3.46
C PRO A 102 -32.97 -29.56 -4.73
N ARG A 103 -33.72 -30.67 -4.62
CA ARG A 103 -34.46 -31.24 -5.76
C ARG A 103 -35.53 -30.24 -6.19
N SER A 104 -35.42 -29.73 -7.42
CA SER A 104 -36.49 -28.96 -8.06
C SER A 104 -37.77 -29.80 -8.06
N ARG A 105 -38.80 -29.34 -7.36
CA ARG A 105 -40.15 -29.90 -7.46
C ARG A 105 -40.75 -29.39 -8.77
N SER A 106 -40.85 -30.28 -9.77
CA SER A 106 -41.72 -30.11 -10.94
C SER A 106 -43.18 -30.29 -10.54
#